data_AF-A0A257P9L5-F1
#
_entry.id   AF-A0A257P9L5-F1
#
_cell.length_a   1.000
_cell.length_b   1.000
_cell.length_c   1.000
_cell.angle_alpha   90.00
_cell.angle_beta   90.00
_cell.angle_gamma   90.00
#
_symmetry.space_group_name_H-M   'P 1'
#
loop_
_entity.id
_entity.type
_entity.pdbx_description
1 polymer ?
#
loop_
_entity_poly.entity_id
_entity_poly.type
_entity_poly.pdbx_seq_one_letter_code
_entity_poly.pdbx_strand_id
1 'polypeptide(L)'
;MNRTKPSQIKRFIAAFFAKKAVLCLSALVLCAAAPPVGAGPGPALGVSTHLPVPRFVSLRTGEVNFRAGPGFQYPVTWVYRRDG
;
A
#
# COMPACT_ATOMS: atom_id res chain seq x y z
N MET A 1 23.79 -45.60 20.49
CA MET A 1 24.75 -44.52 20.15
C MET A 1 24.65 -44.24 18.64
N ASN A 2 23.64 -43.47 18.22
CA ASN A 2 23.32 -43.26 16.80
C ASN A 2 24.27 -42.22 16.19
N ARG A 3 25.42 -42.67 15.67
CA ARG A 3 26.31 -41.81 14.87
C ARG A 3 25.68 -41.58 13.49
N THR A 4 25.13 -40.39 13.29
CA THR A 4 24.68 -39.93 11.97
C THR A 4 25.89 -39.86 11.02
N LYS A 5 25.78 -40.54 9.86
CA LYS A 5 26.86 -40.63 8.87
C LYS A 5 27.18 -39.21 8.34
N PRO A 6 28.47 -38.81 8.24
CA PRO A 6 28.88 -37.43 7.90
C PRO A 6 28.43 -36.96 6.50
N SER A 7 28.02 -37.88 5.62
CA SER A 7 27.45 -37.57 4.31
C SER A 7 25.99 -37.06 4.38
N GLN A 8 25.25 -37.39 5.44
CA GLN A 8 23.86 -36.94 5.61
C GLN A 8 23.80 -35.47 6.04
N ILE A 9 24.67 -35.05 6.97
CA ILE A 9 24.73 -33.67 7.48
C ILE A 9 25.05 -32.67 6.34
N LYS A 10 26.01 -33.02 5.46
CA LYS A 10 26.37 -32.19 4.30
C LYS A 10 25.21 -32.01 3.32
N ARG A 11 24.39 -33.05 3.12
CA ARG A 11 23.19 -33.00 2.26
C ARG A 11 22.08 -32.13 2.86
N PHE A 12 21.88 -32.19 4.18
CA PHE A 12 20.90 -31.32 4.86
C PHE A 12 21.29 -29.85 4.82
N ILE A 13 22.57 -29.51 5.03
CA ILE A 13 23.07 -28.13 4.96
C ILE A 13 22.96 -27.59 3.52
N ALA A 14 23.38 -28.38 2.52
CA ALA A 14 23.26 -28.00 1.12
C ALA A 14 21.80 -27.82 0.68
N ALA A 15 20.88 -28.68 1.14
CA ALA A 15 19.45 -28.56 0.87
C ALA A 15 18.82 -27.33 1.56
N PHE A 16 19.30 -26.95 2.75
CA PHE A 16 18.85 -25.72 3.44
C PHE A 16 19.32 -24.46 2.73
N PHE A 17 20.59 -24.42 2.28
CA PHE A 17 21.14 -23.35 1.45
C PHE A 17 20.42 -23.25 0.09
N ALA A 18 20.13 -24.38 -0.57
CA ALA A 18 19.40 -24.41 -1.83
C ALA A 18 17.95 -23.90 -1.67
N LYS A 19 17.23 -24.30 -0.61
CA LYS A 19 15.88 -23.81 -0.33
C LYS A 19 15.85 -22.31 -0.01
N LYS A 20 16.84 -21.81 0.74
CA LYS A 20 17.00 -20.37 1.01
C LYS A 20 17.32 -19.60 -0.26
N ALA A 21 18.20 -20.12 -1.12
CA ALA A 21 18.52 -19.51 -2.41
C ALA A 21 17.29 -19.45 -3.33
N VAL A 22 16.50 -20.53 -3.42
CA VAL A 22 15.25 -20.55 -4.21
C VAL A 22 14.21 -19.58 -3.65
N LEU A 23 14.07 -19.48 -2.32
CA LEU A 23 13.15 -18.53 -1.67
C LEU A 23 13.59 -17.07 -1.86
N CYS A 24 14.90 -16.79 -1.79
CA CYS A 24 15.44 -15.46 -2.05
C CYS A 24 15.27 -15.09 -3.53
N LEU A 25 15.49 -16.03 -4.44
CA LEU A 25 15.33 -15.80 -5.88
C LEU A 25 13.87 -15.58 -6.25
N SER A 26 12.94 -16.33 -5.65
CA SER A 26 11.49 -16.12 -5.89
C SER A 26 11.00 -14.78 -5.32
N ALA A 27 11.47 -14.37 -4.14
CA ALA A 27 11.18 -13.06 -3.58
C ALA A 27 11.72 -11.92 -4.45
N LEU A 28 12.91 -12.09 -5.03
CA LEU A 28 13.51 -11.10 -5.93
C LEU A 28 12.72 -10.96 -7.23
N VAL A 29 12.25 -12.08 -7.79
CA VAL A 29 11.40 -12.09 -8.99
C VAL A 29 10.04 -11.43 -8.70
N LEU A 30 9.43 -11.66 -7.53
CA LEU A 30 8.19 -10.98 -7.15
C LEU A 30 8.36 -9.46 -6.98
N CYS A 31 9.48 -9.01 -6.39
CA CYS A 31 9.76 -7.58 -6.26
C CYS A 31 9.97 -6.90 -7.63
N ALA A 32 10.62 -7.58 -8.57
CA ALA A 32 10.88 -7.04 -9.90
C ALA A 32 9.62 -6.94 -10.79
N ALA A 33 8.58 -7.74 -10.50
CA ALA A 33 7.32 -7.74 -11.23
C ALA A 33 6.27 -6.76 -10.65
N ALA A 34 6.61 -5.96 -9.64
CA ALA A 34 5.69 -4.99 -9.07
C ALA A 34 5.35 -3.90 -10.10
N PRO A 35 4.07 -3.56 -10.30
CA PRO A 35 3.70 -2.47 -11.18
C PRO A 35 4.31 -1.15 -10.66
N PRO A 36 4.77 -0.26 -11.55
CA PRO A 36 5.28 1.04 -11.14
C PRO A 36 4.21 1.80 -10.34
N VAL A 37 4.57 2.18 -9.11
CA VAL A 37 3.70 2.97 -8.23
C VAL A 37 3.44 4.31 -8.92
N GLY A 38 2.17 4.60 -9.22
CA GLY A 38 1.78 5.84 -9.90
C GLY A 38 1.67 5.75 -11.43
N ALA A 39 1.82 4.58 -12.05
CA ALA A 39 1.61 4.41 -13.50
C ALA A 39 0.13 4.30 -13.93
N GLY A 40 -0.78 4.83 -13.12
CA GLY A 40 -2.15 5.05 -13.54
C GLY A 40 -2.24 6.21 -14.53
N PRO A 41 -3.39 6.39 -15.21
CA PRO A 41 -3.67 7.65 -15.89
C PRO A 41 -3.42 8.80 -14.91
N GLY A 42 -2.71 9.83 -15.35
CA GLY A 42 -2.40 11.00 -14.54
C GLY A 42 -3.66 11.62 -13.91
N PRO A 43 -3.51 12.54 -12.95
CA PRO A 43 -4.64 13.07 -12.20
C PRO A 43 -5.72 13.59 -13.15
N ALA A 44 -6.95 13.09 -12.97
CA ALA A 44 -8.08 13.48 -13.81
C ALA A 44 -8.28 15.01 -13.71
N LEU A 45 -8.79 15.62 -14.77
CA LEU A 45 -9.15 17.05 -14.74
C LEU A 45 -10.57 17.21 -14.18
N GLY A 46 -10.75 18.15 -13.26
CA GLY A 46 -12.06 18.45 -12.69
C GLY A 46 -12.99 19.11 -13.71
N VAL A 47 -14.25 18.68 -13.78
CA VAL A 47 -15.25 19.08 -14.80
C VAL A 47 -15.42 20.60 -14.92
N SER A 48 -15.42 21.33 -13.80
CA SER A 48 -15.69 22.77 -13.80
C SER A 48 -14.43 23.64 -13.78
N THR A 49 -13.31 23.11 -13.28
CA THR A 49 -12.09 23.91 -13.05
C THR A 49 -10.96 23.57 -14.02
N HIS A 50 -11.05 22.43 -14.71
CA HIS A 50 -9.99 21.88 -15.55
C HIS A 50 -8.63 21.74 -14.84
N LEU A 51 -8.63 21.74 -13.50
CA LEU A 51 -7.45 21.52 -12.68
C LEU A 51 -7.36 20.04 -12.27
N PRO A 52 -6.14 19.50 -12.09
CA PRO A 52 -5.93 18.16 -11.56
C PRO A 52 -6.74 17.89 -10.27
N VAL A 53 -7.36 16.73 -10.20
CA VAL A 53 -8.06 16.19 -9.02
C VAL A 53 -7.51 14.79 -8.69
N PRO A 54 -7.55 14.35 -7.41
CA PRO A 54 -8.10 15.02 -6.23
C PRO A 54 -7.23 16.16 -5.68
N ARG A 55 -7.83 17.05 -4.88
CA ARG A 55 -7.17 18.14 -4.16
C ARG A 55 -7.43 18.00 -2.67
N PHE A 56 -6.39 18.19 -1.88
CA PHE A 56 -6.46 18.08 -0.44
C PHE A 56 -6.34 19.46 0.22
N VAL A 57 -7.00 19.61 1.36
CA VAL A 57 -6.97 20.82 2.19
C VAL A 57 -6.85 20.41 3.66
N SER A 58 -6.23 21.27 4.47
CA SER A 58 -6.13 21.06 5.91
C SER A 58 -7.41 21.50 6.62
N LEU A 59 -7.87 20.69 7.58
CA LEU A 59 -8.97 21.07 8.47
C LEU A 59 -8.43 21.88 9.65
N ARG A 60 -9.08 23.02 9.96
CA ARG A 60 -8.71 23.85 11.12
C ARG A 60 -9.17 23.24 12.45
N THR A 61 -10.32 22.57 12.45
CA THR A 61 -10.95 21.96 13.64
C THR A 61 -10.88 20.43 13.55
N GLY A 62 -11.05 19.77 14.69
CA GLY A 62 -11.09 18.29 14.76
C GLY A 62 -12.30 17.68 14.07
N GLU A 63 -13.39 18.44 13.94
CA GLU A 63 -14.62 18.02 13.26
C GLU A 63 -15.13 19.13 12.33
N VAL A 64 -15.56 18.76 11.12
CA VAL A 64 -16.15 19.66 10.12
C VAL A 64 -17.35 18.98 9.46
N ASN A 65 -18.49 19.66 9.44
CA ASN A 65 -19.73 19.17 8.82
C ASN A 65 -19.81 19.55 7.35
N PHE A 66 -19.93 18.57 6.46
CA PHE A 66 -20.23 18.79 5.04
C PHE A 66 -21.74 18.86 4.83
N ARG A 67 -22.20 19.95 4.22
CA ARG A 67 -23.62 20.21 3.97
C ARG A 67 -23.90 20.12 2.47
N ALA A 68 -25.12 19.68 2.15
CA ALA A 68 -25.57 19.58 0.76
C ALA A 68 -25.74 20.94 0.05
N GLY A 69 -25.75 22.04 0.80
CA GLY A 69 -25.89 23.38 0.25
C GLY A 69 -25.13 24.43 1.05
N PRO A 70 -25.15 25.69 0.61
CA PRO A 70 -24.27 26.75 1.12
C PRO A 70 -24.66 27.30 2.50
N GLY A 71 -25.74 26.83 3.11
CA GLY A 71 -26.30 27.37 4.36
C GLY A 71 -26.59 26.32 5.42
N PHE A 72 -26.92 26.79 6.63
CA PHE A 72 -27.19 25.92 7.79
C PHE A 72 -28.51 25.15 7.72
N GLN A 73 -29.45 25.59 6.89
CA GLN A 73 -30.71 24.91 6.64
C GLN A 73 -30.56 23.58 5.90
N TYR A 74 -29.45 23.38 5.18
CA TYR A 74 -29.20 22.15 4.44
C TYR A 74 -28.73 21.03 5.37
N PRO A 75 -29.17 19.78 5.15
CA PRO A 75 -28.77 18.66 5.98
C PRO A 75 -27.27 18.41 5.88
N VAL A 76 -26.69 17.95 6.99
CA VAL A 76 -25.32 17.44 7.04
C VAL A 76 -25.33 16.07 6.38
N THR A 77 -24.57 15.92 5.30
CA THR A 77 -24.48 14.66 4.58
C THR A 77 -23.29 13.84 5.08
N TRP A 78 -22.21 14.51 5.51
CA TRP A 78 -20.98 13.87 5.99
C TRP A 78 -20.37 14.68 7.13
N VAL A 79 -19.63 13.98 8.00
CA VAL A 79 -18.85 14.59 9.09
C VAL A 79 -17.39 14.18 8.89
N TYR A 80 -16.52 15.15 8.63
CA TYR A 80 -15.08 14.93 8.54
C TYR A 80 -14.45 15.02 9.92
N ARG A 81 -13.66 14.02 10.27
CA ARG A 81 -12.88 14.00 11.51
C ARG A 81 -11.39 14.05 11.16
N ARG A 82 -10.67 14.98 11.77
CA ARG A 82 -9.21 15.03 11.72
C ARG A 82 -8.67 14.18 12.85
N ASP A 83 -7.93 13.13 12.52
CA ASP A 83 -7.16 12.42 13.53
C ASP A 83 -6.05 13.33 14.05
N GLY A 84 -5.96 13.38 15.39
CA GLY A 84 -5.16 14.33 16.17
C GLY A 84 -3.69 14.29 15.85
#